data_AF-A0A928F2Y1-F1
#
_entry.id   AF-A0A928F2Y1-F1
#
_cell.length_a   1.000
_cell.length_b   1.000
_cell.length_c   1.000
_cell.angle_alpha   90.00
_cell.angle_beta   90.00
_cell.angle_gamma   90.00
#
_symmetry.space_group_name_H-M   'P 1'
#
loop_
_entity.id
_entity.type
_entity.pdbx_description
1 polymer ?
#
loop_
_entity_poly.entity_id
_entity_poly.type
_entity_poly.pdbx_seq_one_letter_code
_entity_poly.pdbx_strand_id
1 'polypeptide(L)'
;MYTRKLTDAAKNAVKNIDSLNAAGNFEYEVYEEGIEKLSAQLKEDIANAESDYDPTLPTFYVSNNGDDANDGMSPETAWKSLDKINAAESTPEHCNILFERGGVWRGRIVAPHEYITYSAYGEGKKPCIYGSMRNYADPDIWEKTEYPNVWRTTACGNNIGIVAINHSDEYGRYDELVGVRRVRGRDGFEGPQNLRRNYEYWSNVDQKELYLCCLYGNPGEVFESIELGERMNIVSGGHHIKVDNLCIKFTGAHGVGIGGNNDYTVQNCVFAYLGGSILTGFGGGNITGYGNAVQVYGQCDGYYVNGNWIYQIYDTAITHQYSGSHSDVPNHMKDVEYVGNLCEYCHWSIEYYNPASVTAPETPRTVKNVNVSHNVLRYGCYGWGSFGRQDEGALFNSFNMTNNTENFEAHSNILDRCFGKLVRLNVGGDEKLISSDNVFIQKHGRSFGFFYGKNYAFDDNAEKTANELFHDKSAKIIYSKA
;
A
#
# COMPACT_ATOMS: atom_id res chain seq x y z
N MET A 1 -18.99 -11.78 14.01
CA MET A 1 -17.72 -11.43 13.34
C MET A 1 -17.04 -12.70 12.86
N TYR A 2 -16.88 -12.89 11.56
CA TYR A 2 -16.04 -13.93 10.97
C TYR A 2 -14.62 -13.36 10.87
N THR A 3 -13.80 -13.51 11.92
CA THR A 3 -12.38 -13.13 11.84
C THR A 3 -11.60 -14.31 11.29
N ARG A 4 -10.70 -14.08 10.31
CA ARG A 4 -9.80 -15.15 9.84
C ARG A 4 -8.87 -15.55 10.99
N LYS A 5 -8.27 -16.75 10.89
CA LYS A 5 -7.21 -17.13 11.84
C LYS A 5 -6.04 -16.16 11.66
N LEU A 6 -5.84 -15.28 12.63
CA LEU A 6 -4.76 -14.30 12.60
C LEU A 6 -3.38 -14.97 12.76
N THR A 7 -2.38 -14.36 12.12
CA THR A 7 -0.96 -14.68 12.32
C THR A 7 -0.49 -14.15 13.67
N ASP A 8 0.66 -14.60 14.14
CA ASP A 8 1.17 -14.15 15.45
C ASP A 8 1.53 -12.66 15.45
N ALA A 9 2.03 -12.11 14.34
CA ALA A 9 2.23 -10.68 14.19
C ALA A 9 0.92 -9.89 14.37
N ALA A 10 -0.17 -10.31 13.73
CA ALA A 10 -1.47 -9.65 13.88
C ALA A 10 -2.07 -9.82 15.29
N LYS A 11 -1.94 -11.01 15.90
CA LYS A 11 -2.37 -11.24 17.30
C LYS A 11 -1.59 -10.37 18.28
N ASN A 12 -0.28 -10.25 18.10
CA ASN A 12 0.56 -9.39 18.92
C ASN A 12 0.15 -7.93 18.77
N ALA A 13 -0.17 -7.47 17.55
CA ALA A 13 -0.69 -6.13 17.32
C ALA A 13 -1.96 -5.85 18.12
N VAL A 14 -2.95 -6.75 18.04
CA VAL A 14 -4.20 -6.67 18.84
C VAL A 14 -3.87 -6.56 20.34
N LYS A 15 -3.11 -7.52 20.86
CA LYS A 15 -2.73 -7.56 22.29
C LYS A 15 -2.02 -6.30 22.74
N ASN A 16 -1.07 -5.80 21.95
CA ASN A 16 -0.22 -4.69 22.33
C ASN A 16 -0.97 -3.35 22.26
N ILE A 17 -1.86 -3.18 21.28
CA ILE A 17 -2.76 -2.02 21.19
C ILE A 17 -3.74 -2.01 22.36
N ASP A 18 -4.37 -3.15 22.66
CA ASP A 18 -5.28 -3.27 23.80
C ASP A 18 -4.55 -2.96 25.11
N SER A 19 -3.32 -3.47 25.28
CA SER A 19 -2.51 -3.21 26.47
C SER A 19 -2.15 -1.72 26.61
N LEU A 20 -1.82 -1.05 25.51
CA LEU A 20 -1.52 0.39 25.50
C LEU A 20 -2.77 1.20 25.88
N ASN A 21 -3.92 0.88 25.30
CA ASN A 21 -5.17 1.59 25.57
C ASN A 21 -5.71 1.33 26.98
N ALA A 22 -5.57 0.10 27.49
CA ALA A 22 -5.98 -0.29 28.83
C ALA A 22 -5.13 0.34 29.94
N ALA A 23 -3.91 0.79 29.64
CA ALA A 23 -3.08 1.53 30.60
C ALA A 23 -3.74 2.84 31.07
N GLY A 24 -4.69 3.38 30.29
CA GLY A 24 -5.59 4.47 30.71
C GLY A 24 -4.92 5.85 30.82
N ASN A 25 -3.66 5.99 30.42
CA ASN A 25 -2.93 7.25 30.43
C ASN A 25 -2.85 7.83 29.01
N PHE A 26 -3.66 8.86 28.76
CA PHE A 26 -3.76 9.54 27.47
C PHE A 26 -3.08 10.92 27.45
N GLU A 27 -2.24 11.21 28.45
CA GLU A 27 -1.31 12.34 28.40
C GLU A 27 -0.35 12.15 27.22
N TYR A 28 -0.16 13.19 26.41
CA TYR A 28 0.51 13.09 25.12
C TYR A 28 1.91 12.47 25.21
N GLU A 29 2.75 12.92 26.15
CA GLU A 29 4.13 12.43 26.25
C GLU A 29 4.19 10.94 26.59
N VAL A 30 3.28 10.48 27.44
CA VAL A 30 3.22 9.09 27.87
C VAL A 30 2.70 8.21 26.73
N TYR A 31 1.63 8.65 26.07
CA TYR A 31 1.05 7.89 24.98
C TYR A 31 1.96 7.89 23.73
N GLU A 32 2.66 8.99 23.45
CA GLU A 32 3.67 9.07 22.39
C GLU A 32 4.82 8.08 22.65
N GLU A 33 5.35 8.01 23.87
CA GLU A 33 6.38 7.00 24.20
C GLU A 33 5.82 5.57 24.03
N GLY A 34 4.57 5.34 24.40
CA GLY A 34 3.87 4.08 24.24
C GLY A 34 3.70 3.66 22.77
N ILE A 35 3.24 4.56 21.90
CA ILE A 35 3.04 4.27 20.48
C ILE A 35 4.36 4.06 19.74
N GLU A 36 5.45 4.73 20.13
CA GLU A 36 6.77 4.47 19.54
C GLU A 36 7.29 3.07 19.91
N LYS A 37 7.15 2.65 21.17
CA LYS A 37 7.49 1.28 21.59
C LYS A 37 6.62 0.23 20.90
N LEU A 38 5.31 0.49 20.82
CA LEU A 38 4.38 -0.37 20.08
C LEU A 38 4.81 -0.49 18.62
N SER A 39 5.02 0.63 17.93
CA SER A 39 5.40 0.65 16.51
C SER A 39 6.71 -0.10 16.27
N ALA A 40 7.71 0.08 17.13
CA ALA A 40 8.96 -0.69 17.06
C ALA A 40 8.74 -2.20 17.21
N GLN A 41 7.87 -2.63 18.14
CA GLN A 41 7.54 -4.04 18.32
C GLN A 41 6.79 -4.60 17.10
N LEU A 42 5.83 -3.85 16.52
CA LEU A 42 5.12 -4.30 15.32
C LEU A 42 6.08 -4.50 14.14
N LYS A 43 7.04 -3.58 13.96
CA LYS A 43 8.07 -3.70 12.92
C LYS A 43 8.89 -4.97 13.09
N GLU A 44 9.30 -5.27 14.32
CA GLU A 44 10.08 -6.48 14.64
C GLU A 44 9.26 -7.76 14.43
N ASP A 45 8.02 -7.80 14.94
CA ASP A 45 7.12 -8.94 14.81
C ASP A 45 6.82 -9.25 13.34
N ILE A 46 6.59 -8.21 12.54
CA ILE A 46 6.29 -8.35 11.11
C ILE A 46 7.57 -8.75 10.36
N ALA A 47 8.70 -8.07 10.57
CA ALA A 47 9.96 -8.36 9.88
C ALA A 47 10.40 -9.82 10.06
N ASN A 48 10.18 -10.38 11.25
CA ASN A 48 10.57 -11.74 11.62
C ASN A 48 9.41 -12.75 11.59
N ALA A 49 8.23 -12.36 11.08
CA ALA A 49 7.07 -13.25 11.05
C ALA A 49 7.38 -14.61 10.39
N GLU A 50 6.87 -15.67 10.99
CA GLU A 50 6.93 -17.02 10.43
C GLU A 50 5.98 -17.17 9.24
N SER A 51 6.32 -18.09 8.35
CA SER A 51 5.50 -18.40 7.17
C SER A 51 4.23 -19.14 7.57
N ASP A 52 3.07 -18.66 7.13
CA ASP A 52 1.76 -19.29 7.39
C ASP A 52 1.21 -19.94 6.11
N TYR A 53 1.52 -21.22 5.95
CA TYR A 53 1.09 -22.05 4.81
C TYR A 53 0.60 -23.41 5.29
N ASP A 54 -0.10 -24.15 4.42
CA ASP A 54 -0.57 -25.50 4.75
C ASP A 54 0.51 -26.53 4.36
N PRO A 55 1.25 -27.12 5.32
CA PRO A 55 2.33 -28.06 5.00
C PRO A 55 1.85 -29.39 4.43
N THR A 56 0.53 -29.64 4.38
CA THR A 56 -0.04 -30.83 3.74
C THR A 56 -0.18 -30.69 2.22
N LEU A 57 -0.09 -29.46 1.70
CA LEU A 57 -0.10 -29.19 0.26
C LEU A 57 1.30 -29.38 -0.35
N PRO A 58 1.39 -29.77 -1.65
CA PRO A 58 2.64 -29.73 -2.40
C PRO A 58 3.35 -28.38 -2.23
N THR A 59 4.64 -28.43 -1.91
CA THR A 59 5.44 -27.24 -1.60
C THR A 59 6.61 -27.16 -2.57
N PHE A 60 6.73 -26.00 -3.22
CA PHE A 60 7.79 -25.68 -4.16
C PHE A 60 8.67 -24.56 -3.63
N TYR A 61 9.98 -24.67 -3.82
CA TYR A 61 10.99 -23.75 -3.32
C TYR A 61 11.58 -22.92 -4.47
N VAL A 62 11.82 -21.64 -4.21
CA VAL A 62 12.41 -20.70 -5.17
C VAL A 62 13.64 -20.03 -4.54
N SER A 63 14.78 -20.08 -5.20
CA SER A 63 16.06 -19.48 -4.76
C SER A 63 16.73 -18.75 -5.91
N ASN A 64 17.40 -17.62 -5.64
CA ASN A 64 18.26 -16.98 -6.66
C ASN A 64 19.41 -17.89 -7.14
N ASN A 65 19.79 -18.89 -6.35
CA ASN A 65 20.80 -19.91 -6.69
C ASN A 65 20.18 -21.19 -7.29
N GLY A 66 18.86 -21.26 -7.44
CA GLY A 66 18.15 -22.39 -8.03
C GLY A 66 18.29 -22.52 -9.54
N ASP A 67 17.57 -23.47 -10.11
CA ASP A 67 17.48 -23.75 -11.56
C ASP A 67 16.05 -24.14 -11.93
N ASP A 68 15.50 -23.52 -12.99
CA ASP A 68 14.12 -23.78 -13.45
C ASP A 68 13.94 -25.15 -14.13
N ALA A 69 15.04 -25.87 -14.38
CA ALA A 69 15.04 -27.27 -14.78
C ALA A 69 14.81 -28.24 -13.62
N ASN A 70 14.93 -27.79 -12.36
CA ASN A 70 14.70 -28.61 -11.19
C ASN A 70 13.20 -28.91 -10.95
N ASP A 71 12.92 -29.90 -10.10
CA ASP A 71 11.55 -30.23 -9.68
C ASP A 71 10.94 -29.20 -8.71
N GLY A 72 11.77 -28.39 -8.04
CA GLY A 72 11.34 -27.39 -7.08
C GLY A 72 10.92 -27.97 -5.72
N MET A 73 11.01 -29.28 -5.49
CA MET A 73 10.36 -29.93 -4.33
C MET A 73 11.20 -29.94 -3.05
N SER A 74 12.44 -29.45 -3.09
CA SER A 74 13.27 -29.18 -1.90
C SER A 74 14.07 -27.88 -2.06
N PRO A 75 14.61 -27.31 -0.96
CA PRO A 75 15.53 -26.18 -1.05
C PRO A 75 16.72 -26.40 -1.99
N GLU A 76 17.28 -27.62 -2.01
CA GLU A 76 18.44 -27.98 -2.83
C GLU A 76 18.11 -28.10 -4.32
N THR A 77 16.84 -28.39 -4.65
CA THR A 77 16.32 -28.47 -6.02
C THR A 77 15.35 -27.33 -6.32
N ALA A 78 15.54 -26.18 -5.68
CA ALA A 78 14.68 -25.02 -5.87
C ALA A 78 14.66 -24.53 -7.33
N TRP A 79 13.51 -24.00 -7.74
CA TRP A 79 13.37 -23.18 -8.94
C TRP A 79 14.10 -21.84 -8.77
N LYS A 80 14.23 -21.09 -9.86
CA LYS A 80 14.97 -19.83 -9.88
C LYS A 80 14.07 -18.61 -10.07
N SER A 81 13.17 -18.66 -11.06
CA SER A 81 12.59 -17.44 -11.63
C SER A 81 11.11 -17.22 -11.32
N LEU A 82 10.68 -15.96 -11.45
CA LEU A 82 9.25 -15.64 -11.44
C LEU A 82 8.53 -16.19 -12.68
N ASP A 83 9.24 -16.38 -13.79
CA ASP A 83 8.64 -16.96 -14.99
C ASP A 83 8.21 -18.42 -14.76
N LYS A 84 9.04 -19.19 -14.03
CA LYS A 84 8.73 -20.57 -13.66
C LYS A 84 7.48 -20.70 -12.80
N ILE A 85 7.33 -19.83 -11.79
CA ILE A 85 6.14 -19.86 -10.91
C ILE A 85 4.87 -19.34 -11.61
N ASN A 86 5.01 -18.45 -12.59
CA ASN A 86 3.88 -17.89 -13.35
C ASN A 86 3.42 -18.82 -14.49
N ALA A 87 4.21 -19.85 -14.82
CA ALA A 87 3.90 -20.80 -15.86
C ALA A 87 2.87 -21.84 -15.38
N ALA A 88 1.67 -21.81 -15.98
CA ALA A 88 0.55 -22.68 -15.60
C ALA A 88 0.85 -24.18 -15.75
N GLU A 89 1.76 -24.54 -16.66
CA GLU A 89 2.25 -25.90 -16.87
C GLU A 89 3.25 -26.37 -15.80
N SER A 90 3.87 -25.45 -15.06
CA SER A 90 4.86 -25.76 -14.01
C SER A 90 4.23 -25.70 -12.62
N THR A 91 3.42 -24.68 -12.35
CA THR A 91 2.79 -24.46 -11.04
C THR A 91 1.41 -25.12 -10.99
N PRO A 92 1.14 -26.08 -10.09
CA PRO A 92 -0.19 -26.65 -9.91
C PRO A 92 -1.10 -25.77 -9.04
N GLU A 93 -2.40 -26.03 -9.08
CA GLU A 93 -3.36 -25.57 -8.06
C GLU A 93 -3.08 -26.22 -6.70
N HIS A 94 -3.62 -25.64 -5.62
CA HIS A 94 -3.52 -26.19 -4.26
C HIS A 94 -2.08 -26.45 -3.82
N CYS A 95 -1.22 -25.43 -3.90
CA CYS A 95 0.20 -25.56 -3.56
C CYS A 95 0.74 -24.38 -2.74
N ASN A 96 1.93 -24.59 -2.18
CA ASN A 96 2.74 -23.55 -1.57
C ASN A 96 3.95 -23.25 -2.45
N ILE A 97 4.29 -21.97 -2.60
CA ILE A 97 5.49 -21.50 -3.26
C ILE A 97 6.26 -20.67 -2.23
N LEU A 98 7.42 -21.18 -1.82
CA LEU A 98 8.25 -20.60 -0.78
C LEU A 98 9.51 -20.01 -1.38
N PHE A 99 9.70 -18.71 -1.20
CA PHE A 99 10.90 -17.98 -1.65
C PHE A 99 11.98 -17.98 -0.56
N GLU A 100 13.24 -18.15 -0.97
CA GLU A 100 14.38 -18.10 -0.06
C GLU A 100 14.53 -16.70 0.53
N ARG A 101 14.59 -16.61 1.86
CA ARG A 101 14.92 -15.38 2.57
C ARG A 101 16.27 -14.83 2.14
N GLY A 102 16.37 -13.50 2.08
CA GLY A 102 17.51 -12.77 1.53
C GLY A 102 17.53 -12.67 0.01
N GLY A 103 16.65 -13.40 -0.70
CA GLY A 103 16.55 -13.34 -2.15
C GLY A 103 15.86 -12.09 -2.67
N VAL A 104 16.21 -11.69 -3.90
CA VAL A 104 15.59 -10.60 -4.65
C VAL A 104 15.15 -11.11 -6.02
N TRP A 105 13.85 -10.97 -6.30
CA TRP A 105 13.26 -11.24 -7.60
C TRP A 105 12.71 -9.95 -8.20
N ARG A 106 12.80 -9.81 -9.52
CA ARG A 106 12.40 -8.61 -10.24
C ARG A 106 11.29 -8.94 -11.22
N GLY A 107 10.21 -8.17 -11.19
CA GLY A 107 9.04 -8.35 -12.03
C GLY A 107 7.77 -8.59 -11.21
N ARG A 108 6.96 -9.57 -11.64
CA ARG A 108 5.61 -9.80 -11.10
C ARG A 108 5.31 -11.27 -10.86
N ILE A 109 4.46 -11.50 -9.88
CA ILE A 109 3.73 -12.74 -9.62
C ILE A 109 2.33 -12.58 -10.21
N VAL A 110 2.02 -13.37 -11.22
CA VAL A 110 0.68 -13.49 -11.80
C VAL A 110 0.24 -14.90 -11.48
N ALA A 111 -0.64 -15.05 -10.49
CA ALA A 111 -1.07 -16.37 -10.06
C ALA A 111 -1.66 -17.13 -11.25
N PRO A 112 -1.04 -18.26 -11.68
CA PRO A 112 -1.50 -18.97 -12.86
C PRO A 112 -2.81 -19.72 -12.60
N HIS A 113 -3.05 -20.07 -11.34
CA HIS A 113 -4.25 -20.77 -10.88
C HIS A 113 -4.69 -20.29 -9.48
N GLU A 114 -5.70 -20.95 -8.92
CA GLU A 114 -6.27 -20.67 -7.60
C GLU A 114 -5.67 -21.55 -6.49
N TYR A 115 -5.97 -21.22 -5.22
CA TYR A 115 -5.54 -22.00 -4.05
C TYR A 115 -4.00 -22.06 -3.89
N ILE A 116 -3.32 -20.95 -4.17
CA ILE A 116 -1.86 -20.85 -4.07
C ILE A 116 -1.48 -19.97 -2.88
N THR A 117 -0.54 -20.47 -2.05
CA THR A 117 0.13 -19.67 -1.02
C THR A 117 1.53 -19.30 -1.47
N TYR A 118 1.83 -18.00 -1.53
CA TYR A 118 3.18 -17.48 -1.68
C TYR A 118 3.71 -17.09 -0.30
N SER A 119 4.84 -17.66 0.10
CA SER A 119 5.48 -17.34 1.37
C SER A 119 7.01 -17.48 1.31
N ALA A 120 7.69 -17.61 2.44
CA ALA A 120 9.15 -17.65 2.52
C ALA A 120 9.67 -18.93 3.20
N TYR A 121 10.95 -19.25 2.99
CA TYR A 121 11.70 -20.26 3.75
C TYR A 121 13.14 -19.78 4.02
N GLY A 122 13.87 -20.51 4.88
CA GLY A 122 15.25 -20.20 5.23
C GLY A 122 15.36 -19.14 6.33
N GLU A 123 16.48 -18.43 6.36
CA GLU A 123 16.84 -17.46 7.41
C GLU A 123 17.12 -16.07 6.84
N GLY A 124 16.99 -15.04 7.67
CA GLY A 124 17.31 -13.66 7.31
C GLY A 124 16.12 -12.82 6.84
N LYS A 125 16.40 -11.76 6.08
CA LYS A 125 15.38 -10.80 5.62
C LYS A 125 14.35 -11.48 4.73
N LYS A 126 13.11 -11.01 4.74
CA LYS A 126 12.05 -11.50 3.85
C LYS A 126 12.50 -11.46 2.38
N PRO A 127 12.11 -12.44 1.56
CA PRO A 127 12.32 -12.39 0.12
C PRO A 127 11.69 -11.12 -0.46
N CYS A 128 12.45 -10.43 -1.30
CA CYS A 128 12.04 -9.17 -1.91
C CYS A 128 11.55 -9.39 -3.34
N ILE A 129 10.36 -8.89 -3.67
CA ILE A 129 9.85 -8.81 -5.04
C ILE A 129 9.85 -7.33 -5.45
N TYR A 130 10.75 -6.97 -6.36
CA TYR A 130 10.91 -5.61 -6.85
C TYR A 130 10.17 -5.45 -8.19
N GLY A 131 9.37 -4.39 -8.30
CA GLY A 131 8.74 -4.00 -9.57
C GLY A 131 9.75 -3.41 -10.57
N SER A 132 10.88 -2.91 -10.08
CA SER A 132 11.99 -2.42 -10.91
C SER A 132 12.76 -3.59 -11.52
N MET A 133 12.92 -3.55 -12.84
CA MET A 133 13.43 -4.68 -13.62
C MET A 133 14.94 -4.89 -13.50
N ARG A 134 15.68 -3.87 -13.05
CA ARG A 134 17.13 -3.92 -12.83
C ARG A 134 17.59 -2.77 -11.94
N ASN A 135 18.84 -2.81 -11.49
CA ASN A 135 19.53 -1.60 -11.07
C ASN A 135 19.89 -0.78 -12.34
N TYR A 136 19.47 0.47 -12.39
CA TYR A 136 19.69 1.43 -13.47
C TYR A 136 20.89 2.36 -13.22
N ALA A 137 21.67 2.14 -12.17
CA ALA A 137 22.97 2.77 -11.96
C ALA A 137 24.04 2.14 -12.87
N ASP A 138 23.86 2.31 -14.18
CA ASP A 138 24.76 1.80 -15.23
C ASP A 138 25.03 2.96 -16.20
N PRO A 139 26.27 3.44 -16.35
CA PRO A 139 26.56 4.64 -17.13
C PRO A 139 26.20 4.50 -18.62
N ASP A 140 26.21 3.28 -19.17
CA ASP A 140 26.01 3.02 -20.60
C ASP A 140 24.55 3.15 -21.05
N ILE A 141 23.60 3.11 -20.11
CA ILE A 141 22.17 3.24 -20.41
C ILE A 141 21.65 4.67 -20.28
N TRP A 142 22.51 5.63 -19.93
CA TRP A 142 22.16 7.05 -19.78
C TRP A 142 22.81 7.90 -20.85
N GLU A 143 21.97 8.57 -21.62
CA GLU A 143 22.38 9.45 -22.71
C GLU A 143 22.25 10.91 -22.30
N LYS A 144 23.26 11.71 -22.62
CA LYS A 144 23.20 13.16 -22.42
C LYS A 144 22.22 13.78 -23.42
N THR A 145 21.31 14.61 -22.94
CA THR A 145 20.38 15.35 -23.81
C THR A 145 20.93 16.72 -24.22
N GLU A 146 20.24 17.42 -25.11
CA GLU A 146 20.53 18.83 -25.41
C GLU A 146 20.28 19.78 -24.22
N TYR A 147 19.53 19.34 -23.20
CA TYR A 147 19.22 20.15 -22.02
C TYR A 147 20.29 19.96 -20.94
N PRO A 148 20.84 21.05 -20.37
CA PRO A 148 21.87 20.97 -19.33
C PRO A 148 21.44 20.09 -18.15
N ASN A 149 22.31 19.17 -17.74
CA ASN A 149 22.13 18.27 -16.61
C ASN A 149 20.93 17.30 -16.72
N VAL A 150 20.30 17.20 -17.89
CA VAL A 150 19.22 16.25 -18.13
C VAL A 150 19.77 15.06 -18.89
N TRP A 151 19.55 13.89 -18.33
CA TRP A 151 19.94 12.60 -18.88
C TRP A 151 18.69 11.82 -19.26
N ARG A 152 18.79 11.04 -20.33
CA ARG A 152 17.70 10.20 -20.85
C ARG A 152 18.11 8.74 -20.78
N THR A 153 17.16 7.87 -20.43
CA THR A 153 17.30 6.43 -20.67
C THR A 153 16.07 5.89 -21.39
N THR A 154 16.31 4.93 -22.29
CA THR A 154 15.32 4.11 -23.00
C THR A 154 15.32 2.66 -22.52
N ALA A 155 16.21 2.33 -21.57
CA ALA A 155 16.33 0.98 -21.01
C ALA A 155 15.23 0.63 -20.00
N CYS A 156 14.35 1.59 -19.68
CA CYS A 156 13.20 1.41 -18.81
C CYS A 156 11.95 1.04 -19.61
N GLY A 157 10.96 0.42 -18.97
CA GLY A 157 9.63 0.30 -19.53
C GLY A 157 8.84 1.60 -19.42
N ASN A 158 7.51 1.47 -19.45
CA ASN A 158 6.63 2.62 -19.61
C ASN A 158 6.10 3.16 -18.27
N ASN A 159 5.83 4.47 -18.24
CA ASN A 159 5.09 5.16 -17.19
C ASN A 159 5.71 4.93 -15.80
N ILE A 160 6.95 5.40 -15.67
CA ILE A 160 7.76 5.28 -14.45
C ILE A 160 7.12 6.13 -13.35
N GLY A 161 6.70 5.45 -12.30
CA GLY A 161 6.02 6.04 -11.17
C GLY A 161 6.94 6.49 -10.05
N ILE A 162 8.05 5.79 -9.84
CA ILE A 162 9.04 6.08 -8.82
C ILE A 162 10.46 5.92 -9.37
N VAL A 163 11.36 6.81 -8.94
CA VAL A 163 12.81 6.71 -9.13
C VAL A 163 13.43 6.68 -7.73
N ALA A 164 13.81 5.51 -7.22
CA ALA A 164 14.49 5.39 -5.93
C ALA A 164 16.01 5.34 -6.14
N ILE A 165 16.77 6.13 -5.38
CA ILE A 165 18.20 6.37 -5.60
C ILE A 165 18.96 6.00 -4.34
N ASN A 166 20.03 5.22 -4.46
CA ASN A 166 20.85 4.73 -3.35
C ASN A 166 20.00 4.14 -2.22
N HIS A 167 19.00 3.35 -2.60
CA HIS A 167 18.08 2.71 -1.66
C HIS A 167 18.83 1.75 -0.73
N SER A 168 18.27 1.53 0.47
CA SER A 168 18.82 0.59 1.43
C SER A 168 18.04 -0.72 1.43
N ASP A 169 18.74 -1.81 1.75
CA ASP A 169 18.08 -3.08 2.08
C ASP A 169 17.51 -3.09 3.50
N GLU A 170 17.76 -2.07 4.32
CA GLU A 170 17.17 -1.91 5.65
C GLU A 170 15.69 -1.53 5.57
N TYR A 171 14.88 -2.06 6.48
CA TYR A 171 13.49 -1.66 6.60
C TYR A 171 13.34 -0.39 7.44
N GLY A 172 12.25 0.35 7.23
CA GLY A 172 11.90 1.49 8.06
C GLY A 172 12.77 2.72 7.86
N ARG A 173 13.53 2.77 6.76
CA ARG A 173 14.12 4.02 6.28
C ARG A 173 13.03 4.84 5.62
N TYR A 174 12.67 5.97 6.24
CA TYR A 174 11.66 6.89 5.71
C TYR A 174 12.28 8.05 4.94
N ASP A 175 13.60 8.14 4.89
CA ASP A 175 14.36 9.23 4.29
C ASP A 175 15.11 8.82 3.02
N GLU A 176 14.78 7.66 2.42
CA GLU A 176 15.40 7.27 1.16
C GLU A 176 15.15 8.32 0.08
N LEU A 177 16.19 8.53 -0.74
CA LEU A 177 16.15 9.50 -1.80
C LEU A 177 15.27 8.99 -2.93
N VAL A 178 14.20 9.73 -3.20
CA VAL A 178 13.31 9.47 -4.33
C VAL A 178 13.24 10.68 -5.24
N GLY A 179 13.09 10.42 -6.54
CA GLY A 179 12.94 11.45 -7.55
C GLY A 179 11.68 12.28 -7.37
N VAL A 180 11.71 13.52 -7.85
CA VAL A 180 10.56 14.42 -7.88
C VAL A 180 9.89 14.34 -9.25
N ARG A 181 8.75 13.67 -9.31
CA ARG A 181 8.02 13.47 -10.57
C ARG A 181 7.48 14.79 -11.12
N ARG A 182 7.73 15.05 -12.40
CA ARG A 182 7.07 16.10 -13.18
C ARG A 182 6.10 15.48 -14.17
N VAL A 183 4.97 16.15 -14.40
CA VAL A 183 3.87 15.67 -15.25
C VAL A 183 3.57 16.73 -16.30
N ARG A 184 3.55 16.34 -17.57
CA ARG A 184 3.25 17.25 -18.69
C ARG A 184 1.86 17.84 -18.54
N GLY A 185 1.73 19.15 -18.75
CA GLY A 185 0.48 19.90 -18.59
C GLY A 185 0.12 20.27 -17.15
N ARG A 186 0.99 19.95 -16.17
CA ARG A 186 0.84 20.35 -14.76
C ARG A 186 1.94 21.35 -14.39
N ASP A 187 1.60 22.38 -13.62
CA ASP A 187 2.55 23.36 -13.06
C ASP A 187 3.49 23.99 -14.10
N GLY A 188 2.98 24.22 -15.32
CA GLY A 188 3.73 24.78 -16.45
C GLY A 188 4.84 23.87 -17.00
N PHE A 189 4.82 22.57 -16.69
CA PHE A 189 5.79 21.61 -17.20
C PHE A 189 5.36 21.08 -18.59
N GLU A 190 6.19 21.31 -19.60
CA GLU A 190 5.93 20.90 -20.99
C GLU A 190 6.81 19.75 -21.47
N GLY A 191 7.91 19.46 -20.77
CA GLY A 191 8.84 18.42 -21.16
C GLY A 191 10.22 18.55 -20.52
N PRO A 192 11.23 17.81 -21.02
CA PRO A 192 12.54 17.69 -20.38
C PRO A 192 13.28 19.03 -20.34
N GLN A 193 12.97 19.93 -21.27
CA GLN A 193 13.44 21.32 -21.27
C GLN A 193 13.00 22.11 -20.04
N ASN A 194 12.10 21.61 -19.18
CA ASN A 194 11.69 22.27 -17.93
C ASN A 194 12.26 21.62 -16.67
N LEU A 195 12.99 20.51 -16.78
CA LEU A 195 13.69 19.91 -15.64
C LEU A 195 14.86 20.81 -15.22
N ARG A 196 14.93 21.18 -13.94
CA ARG A 196 15.89 22.19 -13.44
C ARG A 196 16.53 21.81 -12.12
N ARG A 197 15.80 21.11 -11.25
CA ARG A 197 16.26 20.74 -9.92
C ARG A 197 16.75 19.32 -9.93
N ASN A 198 17.81 19.07 -9.17
CA ASN A 198 18.36 17.73 -9.03
C ASN A 198 17.25 16.74 -8.63
N TYR A 199 17.28 15.55 -9.21
CA TYR A 199 16.31 14.47 -9.01
C TYR A 199 14.91 14.71 -9.57
N GLU A 200 14.63 15.85 -10.20
CA GLU A 200 13.41 15.97 -10.99
C GLU A 200 13.48 14.98 -12.16
N TYR A 201 12.39 14.23 -12.36
CA TYR A 201 12.28 13.33 -13.49
C TYR A 201 10.95 13.48 -14.21
N TRP A 202 10.94 13.06 -15.47
CA TRP A 202 9.73 12.96 -16.26
C TRP A 202 9.73 11.65 -17.04
N SER A 203 8.69 10.86 -16.85
CA SER A 203 8.41 9.69 -17.69
C SER A 203 7.62 10.14 -18.91
N ASN A 204 8.25 10.04 -20.07
CA ASN A 204 7.61 10.26 -21.36
C ASN A 204 6.83 8.99 -21.73
N VAL A 205 5.54 8.97 -21.36
CA VAL A 205 4.68 7.79 -21.51
C VAL A 205 4.48 7.39 -22.98
N ASP A 206 4.53 8.35 -23.90
CA ASP A 206 4.30 8.11 -25.33
C ASP A 206 5.51 7.42 -25.99
N GLN A 207 6.72 7.82 -25.59
CA GLN A 207 7.97 7.32 -26.18
C GLN A 207 8.66 6.24 -25.33
N LYS A 208 8.12 5.93 -24.14
CA LYS A 208 8.72 4.99 -23.17
C LYS A 208 10.15 5.38 -22.79
N GLU A 209 10.32 6.65 -22.45
CA GLU A 209 11.61 7.20 -22.04
C GLU A 209 11.51 7.81 -20.64
N LEU A 210 12.62 7.81 -19.92
CA LEU A 210 12.78 8.55 -18.68
C LEU A 210 13.82 9.64 -18.87
N TYR A 211 13.47 10.87 -18.47
CA TYR A 211 14.37 11.99 -18.36
C TYR A 211 14.61 12.29 -16.88
N LEU A 212 15.86 12.42 -16.46
CA LEU A 212 16.28 12.69 -15.08
C LEU A 212 17.24 13.88 -15.05
N CYS A 213 16.95 14.88 -14.22
CA CYS A 213 17.90 15.96 -13.94
C CYS A 213 18.90 15.50 -12.89
N CYS A 214 20.17 15.36 -13.29
CA CYS A 214 21.28 15.04 -12.42
C CYS A 214 22.37 16.10 -12.57
N LEU A 215 22.51 16.95 -11.55
CA LEU A 215 23.46 18.07 -11.55
C LEU A 215 24.93 17.61 -11.40
N TYR A 216 25.15 16.37 -11.02
CA TYR A 216 26.47 15.83 -10.67
C TYR A 216 27.15 15.07 -11.81
N GLY A 217 26.46 14.83 -12.93
CA GLY A 217 26.98 14.05 -14.04
C GLY A 217 26.03 12.92 -14.45
N ASN A 218 26.58 11.91 -15.12
CA ASN A 218 25.81 10.75 -15.57
C ASN A 218 25.21 10.04 -14.34
N PRO A 219 23.88 9.84 -14.25
CA PRO A 219 23.25 9.16 -13.11
C PRO A 219 23.86 7.78 -12.84
N GLY A 220 24.22 7.04 -13.89
CA GLY A 220 24.83 5.72 -13.78
C GLY A 220 26.28 5.73 -13.26
N GLU A 221 26.96 6.88 -13.26
CA GLU A 221 28.30 7.04 -12.65
C GLU A 221 28.21 7.54 -11.19
N VAL A 222 27.18 8.33 -10.88
CA VAL A 222 27.09 9.09 -9.62
C VAL A 222 26.40 8.29 -8.51
N PHE A 223 25.43 7.44 -8.85
CA PHE A 223 24.63 6.69 -7.88
C PHE A 223 25.10 5.23 -7.81
N GLU A 224 24.99 4.63 -6.63
CA GLU A 224 25.27 3.21 -6.39
C GLU A 224 24.08 2.35 -6.83
N SER A 225 22.87 2.86 -6.67
CA SER A 225 21.65 2.20 -7.16
C SER A 225 20.62 3.20 -7.67
N ILE A 226 19.91 2.80 -8.72
CA ILE A 226 18.73 3.48 -9.23
C ILE A 226 17.68 2.40 -9.51
N GLU A 227 16.54 2.47 -8.85
CA GLU A 227 15.39 1.60 -9.10
C GLU A 227 14.30 2.41 -9.81
N LEU A 228 13.82 1.91 -10.95
CA LEU A 228 12.77 2.55 -11.73
C LEU A 228 11.51 1.70 -11.65
N GLY A 229 10.51 2.18 -10.91
CA GLY A 229 9.24 1.49 -10.77
C GLY A 229 8.30 1.82 -11.92
N GLU A 230 8.06 0.84 -12.79
CA GLU A 230 7.17 0.96 -13.95
C GLU A 230 5.69 0.75 -13.57
N ARG A 231 4.76 1.08 -14.47
CA ARG A 231 3.33 0.83 -14.23
C ARG A 231 3.00 -0.67 -14.30
N MET A 232 3.16 -1.38 -13.18
CA MET A 232 2.95 -2.83 -13.08
C MET A 232 2.42 -3.25 -11.70
N ASN A 233 1.41 -4.11 -11.62
CA ASN A 233 1.07 -4.73 -10.33
C ASN A 233 2.08 -5.83 -10.04
N ILE A 234 2.70 -5.82 -8.85
CA ILE A 234 3.70 -6.84 -8.51
C ILE A 234 3.02 -8.19 -8.27
N VAL A 235 1.91 -8.23 -7.53
CA VAL A 235 1.10 -9.44 -7.36
C VAL A 235 -0.29 -9.20 -7.92
N SER A 236 -0.78 -10.14 -8.73
CA SER A 236 -2.09 -10.05 -9.36
C SER A 236 -2.67 -11.43 -9.70
N GLY A 237 -3.97 -11.46 -10.01
CA GLY A 237 -4.69 -12.65 -10.45
C GLY A 237 -5.09 -13.60 -9.30
N GLY A 238 -6.01 -14.50 -9.63
CA GLY A 238 -6.44 -15.61 -8.79
C GLY A 238 -7.54 -15.30 -7.78
N HIS A 239 -8.24 -16.36 -7.39
CA HIS A 239 -9.07 -16.47 -6.19
C HIS A 239 -8.39 -17.45 -5.23
N HIS A 240 -8.75 -17.43 -3.95
CA HIS A 240 -8.17 -18.35 -2.96
C HIS A 240 -6.64 -18.22 -2.85
N ILE A 241 -6.12 -17.00 -2.97
CA ILE A 241 -4.68 -16.73 -2.93
C ILE A 241 -4.28 -16.20 -1.56
N LYS A 242 -3.15 -16.67 -1.04
CA LYS A 242 -2.48 -16.09 0.12
C LYS A 242 -1.12 -15.53 -0.28
N VAL A 243 -0.89 -14.26 -0.02
CA VAL A 243 0.40 -13.58 -0.10
C VAL A 243 0.87 -13.36 1.34
N ASP A 244 1.91 -14.06 1.75
CA ASP A 244 2.38 -14.11 3.12
C ASP A 244 3.89 -13.84 3.16
N ASN A 245 4.36 -13.11 4.18
CA ASN A 245 5.80 -13.07 4.52
C ASN A 245 6.76 -12.56 3.42
N LEU A 246 6.29 -11.69 2.52
CA LEU A 246 7.11 -11.10 1.44
C LEU A 246 7.45 -9.63 1.72
N CYS A 247 8.52 -9.14 1.11
CA CYS A 247 8.80 -7.71 0.98
C CYS A 247 8.56 -7.25 -0.47
N ILE A 248 7.77 -6.20 -0.67
CA ILE A 248 7.32 -5.74 -2.00
C ILE A 248 7.69 -4.26 -2.17
N LYS A 249 8.52 -3.95 -3.17
CA LYS A 249 9.08 -2.59 -3.39
C LYS A 249 9.13 -2.18 -4.87
N PHE A 250 9.25 -0.86 -5.09
CA PHE A 250 9.67 -0.25 -6.36
C PHE A 250 8.83 -0.60 -7.59
N THR A 251 7.51 -0.67 -7.48
CA THR A 251 6.64 -0.54 -8.65
C THR A 251 6.05 0.87 -8.74
N GLY A 252 5.73 1.32 -9.95
CA GLY A 252 4.95 2.54 -10.19
C GLY A 252 3.44 2.36 -10.03
N ALA A 253 2.92 1.13 -9.95
CA ALA A 253 1.50 0.84 -9.72
C ALA A 253 1.26 0.19 -8.34
N HIS A 254 0.59 -0.97 -8.29
CA HIS A 254 0.18 -1.60 -7.02
C HIS A 254 1.16 -2.68 -6.55
N GLY A 255 1.37 -2.79 -5.23
CA GLY A 255 2.07 -3.94 -4.66
C GLY A 255 1.28 -5.23 -4.93
N VAL A 256 0.08 -5.31 -4.37
CA VAL A 256 -0.95 -6.29 -4.72
C VAL A 256 -2.11 -5.54 -5.37
N GLY A 257 -2.40 -5.85 -6.63
CA GLY A 257 -3.49 -5.23 -7.37
C GLY A 257 -4.38 -6.27 -8.04
N ILE A 258 -5.54 -6.53 -7.44
CA ILE A 258 -6.51 -7.54 -7.87
C ILE A 258 -7.87 -6.92 -8.15
N GLY A 259 -8.78 -7.67 -8.75
CA GLY A 259 -10.17 -7.25 -8.92
C GLY A 259 -11.12 -8.41 -9.07
N GLY A 260 -12.31 -8.28 -8.48
CA GLY A 260 -13.34 -9.31 -8.53
C GLY A 260 -12.92 -10.62 -7.87
N ASN A 261 -12.37 -10.60 -6.65
CA ASN A 261 -11.78 -11.80 -6.03
C ASN A 261 -12.67 -12.42 -4.95
N ASN A 262 -12.39 -13.70 -4.67
CA ASN A 262 -12.94 -14.41 -3.52
C ASN A 262 -11.79 -14.96 -2.69
N ASP A 263 -11.90 -14.86 -1.37
CA ASP A 263 -10.96 -15.42 -0.40
C ASP A 263 -9.49 -15.08 -0.69
N TYR A 264 -9.14 -13.81 -0.60
CA TYR A 264 -7.79 -13.31 -0.86
C TYR A 264 -7.17 -12.77 0.41
N THR A 265 -5.95 -13.20 0.74
CA THR A 265 -5.26 -12.79 1.96
C THR A 265 -3.88 -12.22 1.69
N VAL A 266 -3.60 -11.10 2.31
CA VAL A 266 -2.28 -10.45 2.32
C VAL A 266 -1.86 -10.23 3.76
N GLN A 267 -0.79 -10.89 4.21
CA GLN A 267 -0.42 -10.86 5.62
C GLN A 267 1.09 -10.97 5.84
N ASN A 268 1.55 -10.52 7.01
CA ASN A 268 2.97 -10.59 7.38
C ASN A 268 3.92 -9.93 6.36
N CYS A 269 3.44 -9.07 5.47
CA CYS A 269 4.23 -8.50 4.39
C CYS A 269 4.78 -7.13 4.76
N VAL A 270 5.88 -6.76 4.11
CA VAL A 270 6.43 -5.40 4.12
C VAL A 270 6.20 -4.78 2.75
N PHE A 271 5.57 -3.61 2.70
CA PHE A 271 5.38 -2.84 1.47
C PHE A 271 6.07 -1.49 1.62
N ALA A 272 6.94 -1.13 0.68
CA ALA A 272 7.67 0.13 0.76
C ALA A 272 7.94 0.76 -0.61
N TYR A 273 7.88 2.09 -0.67
CA TYR A 273 8.31 2.85 -1.85
C TYR A 273 7.63 2.39 -3.15
N LEU A 274 6.29 2.48 -3.16
CA LEU A 274 5.42 2.03 -4.25
C LEU A 274 4.60 3.18 -4.84
N GLY A 275 4.25 3.04 -6.11
CA GLY A 275 3.29 3.87 -6.82
C GLY A 275 3.90 5.04 -7.58
N GLY A 276 3.05 5.98 -7.96
CA GLY A 276 3.41 7.22 -8.62
C GLY A 276 3.31 7.18 -10.15
N SER A 277 2.89 6.08 -10.78
CA SER A 277 2.62 6.08 -12.23
C SER A 277 1.41 6.97 -12.53
N ILE A 278 1.32 7.47 -13.76
CA ILE A 278 0.16 8.23 -14.23
C ILE A 278 -1.00 7.28 -14.51
N LEU A 279 -2.17 7.57 -13.94
CA LEU A 279 -3.42 6.89 -14.25
C LEU A 279 -3.91 7.33 -15.64
N THR A 280 -3.68 6.49 -16.64
CA THR A 280 -4.08 6.73 -18.04
C THR A 280 -5.39 6.02 -18.38
N GLY A 281 -6.28 6.66 -19.15
CA GLY A 281 -7.48 6.02 -19.71
C GLY A 281 -8.69 5.90 -18.77
N PHE A 282 -8.56 6.37 -17.53
CA PHE A 282 -9.69 6.66 -16.63
C PHE A 282 -9.91 8.18 -16.61
N GLY A 283 -11.07 8.66 -16.15
CA GLY A 283 -11.48 10.08 -16.19
C GLY A 283 -10.56 11.12 -15.52
N GLY A 284 -9.33 10.75 -15.13
CA GLY A 284 -8.29 11.59 -14.54
C GLY A 284 -7.26 12.12 -15.55
N GLY A 285 -7.71 12.75 -16.65
CA GLY A 285 -6.95 13.72 -17.46
C GLY A 285 -5.52 13.39 -17.91
N ASN A 286 -5.03 12.14 -17.78
CA ASN A 286 -3.64 11.74 -17.90
C ASN A 286 -2.64 12.56 -17.03
N ILE A 287 -3.09 13.08 -15.88
CA ILE A 287 -2.26 13.89 -14.96
C ILE A 287 -2.30 13.44 -13.49
N THR A 288 -3.13 12.45 -13.17
CA THR A 288 -3.29 11.91 -11.82
C THR A 288 -2.28 10.79 -11.58
N GLY A 289 -1.56 10.82 -10.46
CA GLY A 289 -0.72 9.70 -10.02
C GLY A 289 -1.53 8.68 -9.23
N TYR A 290 -1.14 7.41 -9.26
CA TYR A 290 -1.76 6.36 -8.47
C TYR A 290 -0.74 5.33 -8.00
N GLY A 291 -1.14 4.42 -7.11
CA GLY A 291 -0.34 3.25 -6.74
C GLY A 291 -0.49 2.90 -5.27
N ASN A 292 -1.21 1.80 -5.04
CA ASN A 292 -1.62 1.33 -3.71
C ASN A 292 -0.74 0.16 -3.25
N ALA A 293 -0.53 -0.02 -1.95
CA ALA A 293 0.20 -1.21 -1.50
C ALA A 293 -0.64 -2.47 -1.72
N VAL A 294 -1.90 -2.47 -1.27
CA VAL A 294 -2.80 -3.62 -1.36
C VAL A 294 -4.20 -3.16 -1.79
N GLN A 295 -4.65 -3.58 -2.96
CA GLN A 295 -5.93 -3.17 -3.55
C GLN A 295 -6.74 -4.36 -4.05
N VAL A 296 -8.04 -4.36 -3.72
CA VAL A 296 -9.09 -4.95 -4.57
C VAL A 296 -9.90 -3.86 -5.27
N TYR A 297 -10.05 -4.00 -6.60
CA TYR A 297 -10.99 -3.21 -7.39
C TYR A 297 -12.22 -4.03 -7.80
N GLY A 298 -13.43 -3.54 -7.48
CA GLY A 298 -14.68 -4.21 -7.81
C GLY A 298 -15.24 -5.08 -6.69
N GLN A 299 -15.79 -6.23 -7.07
CA GLN A 299 -16.47 -7.12 -6.13
C GLN A 299 -15.43 -7.88 -5.28
N CYS A 300 -15.80 -8.18 -4.04
CA CYS A 300 -15.05 -9.12 -3.21
C CYS A 300 -15.97 -9.89 -2.26
N ASP A 301 -15.65 -11.16 -2.02
CA ASP A 301 -16.18 -11.95 -0.90
C ASP A 301 -15.01 -12.65 -0.19
N GLY A 302 -14.58 -12.13 0.95
CA GLY A 302 -13.37 -12.56 1.64
C GLY A 302 -12.12 -11.83 1.16
N TYR A 303 -11.84 -10.67 1.75
CA TYR A 303 -10.63 -9.88 1.47
C TYR A 303 -9.96 -9.47 2.78
N TYR A 304 -8.82 -10.08 3.08
CA TYR A 304 -8.17 -10.01 4.39
C TYR A 304 -6.77 -9.43 4.26
N VAL A 305 -6.49 -8.32 4.92
CA VAL A 305 -5.18 -7.65 4.90
C VAL A 305 -4.73 -7.44 6.33
N ASN A 306 -3.90 -8.34 6.86
CA ASN A 306 -3.64 -8.46 8.30
C ASN A 306 -2.16 -8.50 8.66
N GLY A 307 -1.74 -7.78 9.69
CA GLY A 307 -0.36 -7.86 10.20
C GLY A 307 0.71 -7.45 9.20
N ASN A 308 0.44 -6.42 8.38
CA ASN A 308 1.40 -5.90 7.41
C ASN A 308 2.06 -4.61 7.88
N TRP A 309 3.30 -4.39 7.45
CA TRP A 309 4.00 -3.12 7.63
C TRP A 309 4.09 -2.40 6.29
N ILE A 310 3.40 -1.28 6.16
CA ILE A 310 3.21 -0.58 4.90
C ILE A 310 3.69 0.86 5.07
N TYR A 311 4.68 1.29 4.28
CA TYR A 311 5.18 2.65 4.39
C TYR A 311 5.64 3.27 3.08
N GLN A 312 5.66 4.61 3.03
CA GLN A 312 6.12 5.36 1.85
C GLN A 312 5.37 4.95 0.57
N ILE A 313 4.05 4.90 0.66
CA ILE A 313 3.18 4.56 -0.46
C ILE A 313 2.71 5.84 -1.15
N TYR A 314 2.80 5.88 -2.48
CA TYR A 314 2.42 7.06 -3.24
C TYR A 314 0.98 7.46 -2.92
N ASP A 315 0.09 6.47 -2.89
CA ASP A 315 -1.36 6.63 -2.83
C ASP A 315 -1.93 5.97 -1.55
N THR A 316 -2.63 4.83 -1.62
CA THR A 316 -3.24 4.17 -0.46
C THR A 316 -2.43 2.97 0.03
N ALA A 317 -2.24 2.81 1.34
CA ALA A 317 -1.78 1.53 1.88
C ALA A 317 -2.76 0.38 1.60
N ILE A 318 -3.99 0.43 2.11
CA ILE A 318 -4.96 -0.67 1.97
C ILE A 318 -6.29 -0.16 1.41
N THR A 319 -6.84 -0.85 0.40
CA THR A 319 -8.10 -0.42 -0.22
C THR A 319 -8.99 -1.53 -0.77
N HIS A 320 -10.29 -1.38 -0.56
CA HIS A 320 -11.34 -2.06 -1.32
C HIS A 320 -12.22 -1.03 -2.01
N GLN A 321 -12.23 -1.02 -3.35
CA GLN A 321 -12.72 0.14 -4.09
C GLN A 321 -13.45 -0.21 -5.38
N TYR A 322 -14.46 0.59 -5.73
CA TYR A 322 -15.13 0.50 -7.02
C TYR A 322 -15.74 1.85 -7.40
N SER A 323 -15.38 2.43 -8.55
CA SER A 323 -15.78 3.80 -8.91
C SER A 323 -16.99 3.89 -9.86
N GLY A 324 -17.73 2.80 -10.10
CA GLY A 324 -18.81 2.76 -11.09
C GLY A 324 -20.11 3.45 -10.66
N SER A 325 -20.04 4.71 -10.24
CA SER A 325 -21.22 5.53 -9.95
C SER A 325 -22.03 5.87 -11.20
N HIS A 326 -21.45 5.76 -12.41
CA HIS A 326 -22.13 6.00 -13.69
C HIS A 326 -22.27 4.71 -14.50
N SER A 327 -22.41 3.56 -13.83
CA SER A 327 -22.60 2.26 -14.46
C SER A 327 -23.82 1.54 -13.87
N ASP A 328 -24.38 0.63 -14.65
CA ASP A 328 -25.46 -0.28 -14.29
C ASP A 328 -24.96 -1.66 -13.79
N VAL A 329 -23.63 -1.84 -13.73
CA VAL A 329 -22.96 -3.08 -13.32
C VAL A 329 -23.12 -3.31 -11.82
N PRO A 330 -23.68 -4.40 -11.29
CA PRO A 330 -23.76 -4.65 -9.84
C PRO A 330 -22.39 -4.75 -9.14
N ASN A 331 -22.28 -4.35 -7.86
CA ASN A 331 -21.05 -4.54 -7.08
C ASN A 331 -21.30 -4.83 -5.59
N HIS A 332 -20.86 -6.00 -5.15
CA HIS A 332 -20.97 -6.50 -3.79
C HIS A 332 -19.58 -6.66 -3.18
N MET A 333 -19.36 -6.01 -2.04
CA MET A 333 -18.16 -6.18 -1.22
C MET A 333 -18.59 -6.79 0.11
N LYS A 334 -18.07 -7.97 0.43
CA LYS A 334 -18.47 -8.76 1.59
C LYS A 334 -17.26 -9.37 2.27
N ASP A 335 -17.34 -9.49 3.58
CA ASP A 335 -16.34 -10.16 4.43
C ASP A 335 -14.92 -9.58 4.19
N VAL A 336 -14.76 -8.32 4.56
CA VAL A 336 -13.51 -7.56 4.45
C VAL A 336 -12.90 -7.37 5.83
N GLU A 337 -11.60 -7.60 5.98
CA GLU A 337 -10.90 -7.49 7.26
C GLU A 337 -9.54 -6.81 7.12
N TYR A 338 -9.30 -5.77 7.93
CA TYR A 338 -8.01 -5.11 8.10
C TYR A 338 -7.63 -5.10 9.59
N VAL A 339 -6.75 -6.02 10.00
CA VAL A 339 -6.39 -6.19 11.41
C VAL A 339 -4.88 -6.14 11.65
N GLY A 340 -4.45 -5.33 12.62
CA GLY A 340 -3.07 -5.38 13.10
C GLY A 340 -2.04 -4.79 12.13
N ASN A 341 -2.44 -3.93 11.19
CA ASN A 341 -1.51 -3.33 10.23
C ASN A 341 -0.85 -2.07 10.80
N LEU A 342 0.43 -1.87 10.45
CA LEU A 342 1.16 -0.63 10.67
C LEU A 342 1.31 0.10 9.34
N CYS A 343 0.64 1.24 9.20
CA CYS A 343 0.67 2.09 8.00
C CYS A 343 1.35 3.43 8.32
N GLU A 344 2.48 3.73 7.69
CA GLU A 344 3.30 4.92 7.99
C GLU A 344 3.64 5.73 6.73
N TYR A 345 3.54 7.06 6.76
CA TYR A 345 3.97 7.89 5.61
C TYR A 345 3.25 7.57 4.28
N CYS A 346 1.97 7.18 4.34
CA CYS A 346 1.13 6.96 3.16
C CYS A 346 0.29 8.20 2.88
N HIS A 347 -0.14 8.41 1.63
CA HIS A 347 -1.08 9.50 1.32
C HIS A 347 -2.48 9.21 1.87
N TRP A 348 -2.96 7.99 1.66
CA TRP A 348 -4.06 7.39 2.42
C TRP A 348 -3.58 6.14 3.14
N SER A 349 -4.00 5.91 4.38
CA SER A 349 -3.70 4.63 5.03
C SER A 349 -4.74 3.59 4.67
N ILE A 350 -6.02 3.87 4.92
CA ILE A 350 -7.14 3.02 4.54
C ILE A 350 -8.07 3.80 3.64
N GLU A 351 -8.48 3.20 2.52
CA GLU A 351 -9.43 3.77 1.58
C GLU A 351 -10.51 2.79 1.17
N TYR A 352 -11.76 3.24 1.13
CA TYR A 352 -12.86 2.43 0.64
C TYR A 352 -13.94 3.24 -0.07
N TYR A 353 -14.56 2.64 -1.08
CA TYR A 353 -15.73 3.22 -1.74
C TYR A 353 -16.47 2.21 -2.63
N ASN A 354 -17.79 2.28 -2.60
CA ASN A 354 -18.70 1.53 -3.46
C ASN A 354 -19.99 2.35 -3.62
N PRO A 355 -19.97 3.43 -4.41
CA PRO A 355 -21.09 4.35 -4.51
C PRO A 355 -22.30 3.70 -5.16
N ALA A 356 -23.49 4.16 -4.76
CA ALA A 356 -24.70 3.91 -5.54
C ALA A 356 -24.53 4.45 -6.98
N SER A 357 -25.18 3.80 -7.95
CA SER A 357 -25.21 4.35 -9.30
C SER A 357 -26.12 5.57 -9.34
N VAL A 358 -25.64 6.68 -9.92
CA VAL A 358 -26.41 7.91 -10.12
C VAL A 358 -27.20 7.87 -11.44
N THR A 359 -26.81 7.01 -12.38
CA THR A 359 -27.47 6.85 -13.68
C THR A 359 -28.44 5.67 -13.72
N ALA A 360 -28.26 4.67 -12.85
CA ALA A 360 -29.14 3.50 -12.69
C ALA A 360 -29.33 3.18 -11.19
N PRO A 361 -30.10 3.99 -10.44
CA PRO A 361 -30.19 3.89 -8.96
C PRO A 361 -30.63 2.53 -8.41
N GLU A 362 -31.30 1.71 -9.22
CA GLU A 362 -31.72 0.35 -8.91
C GLU A 362 -30.60 -0.69 -9.00
N THR A 363 -29.44 -0.35 -9.57
CA THR A 363 -28.30 -1.26 -9.67
C THR A 363 -27.85 -1.71 -8.28
N PRO A 364 -27.81 -3.03 -8.01
CA PRO A 364 -27.40 -3.54 -6.70
C PRO A 364 -25.96 -3.16 -6.35
N ARG A 365 -25.81 -2.41 -5.25
CA ARG A 365 -24.53 -2.03 -4.64
C ARG A 365 -24.59 -2.37 -3.17
N THR A 366 -23.71 -3.22 -2.65
CA THR A 366 -23.70 -3.56 -1.22
C THR A 366 -22.32 -3.58 -0.63
N VAL A 367 -22.22 -3.18 0.64
CA VAL A 367 -21.03 -3.42 1.47
C VAL A 367 -21.48 -4.06 2.78
N LYS A 368 -20.98 -5.27 3.08
CA LYS A 368 -21.42 -6.04 4.24
C LYS A 368 -20.26 -6.67 4.99
N ASN A 369 -20.31 -6.65 6.31
CA ASN A 369 -19.33 -7.32 7.18
C ASN A 369 -17.89 -6.85 6.90
N VAL A 370 -17.61 -5.59 7.24
CA VAL A 370 -16.27 -5.01 7.16
C VAL A 370 -15.75 -4.83 8.57
N ASN A 371 -14.56 -5.33 8.87
CA ASN A 371 -13.88 -5.13 10.15
C ASN A 371 -12.54 -4.43 9.92
N VAL A 372 -12.42 -3.20 10.41
CA VAL A 372 -11.16 -2.45 10.42
C VAL A 372 -10.75 -2.22 11.87
N SER A 373 -9.82 -3.01 12.39
CA SER A 373 -9.48 -2.91 13.81
C SER A 373 -8.03 -3.12 14.17
N HIS A 374 -7.61 -2.52 15.29
CA HIS A 374 -6.26 -2.65 15.81
C HIS A 374 -5.17 -2.27 14.80
N ASN A 375 -5.41 -1.27 13.95
CA ASN A 375 -4.40 -0.75 13.04
C ASN A 375 -3.74 0.50 13.63
N VAL A 376 -2.44 0.66 13.37
CA VAL A 376 -1.71 1.90 13.64
C VAL A 376 -1.55 2.64 12.32
N LEU A 377 -2.32 3.70 12.13
CA LEU A 377 -2.29 4.55 10.95
C LEU A 377 -1.59 5.85 11.36
N ARG A 378 -0.35 6.07 10.91
CA ARG A 378 0.44 7.18 11.44
C ARG A 378 1.26 7.93 10.41
N TYR A 379 1.55 9.19 10.71
CA TYR A 379 2.34 10.08 9.85
C TYR A 379 1.82 10.15 8.41
N GLY A 380 0.50 10.09 8.26
CA GLY A 380 -0.17 10.23 6.98
C GLY A 380 0.18 11.55 6.31
N CYS A 381 0.30 11.54 5.00
CA CYS A 381 0.61 12.71 4.18
C CYS A 381 2.00 13.35 4.40
N TYR A 382 2.88 12.74 5.20
CA TYR A 382 4.28 13.16 5.34
C TYR A 382 5.24 12.42 4.38
N GLY A 383 4.76 11.36 3.72
CA GLY A 383 5.57 10.56 2.79
C GLY A 383 5.75 11.20 1.42
N TRP A 384 6.65 10.60 0.63
CA TRP A 384 7.06 11.13 -0.67
C TRP A 384 5.89 11.30 -1.65
N GLY A 385 4.92 10.38 -1.61
CA GLY A 385 3.72 10.39 -2.44
C GLY A 385 2.79 11.58 -2.25
N SER A 386 2.96 12.32 -1.15
CA SER A 386 2.08 13.40 -0.74
C SER A 386 2.64 14.78 -1.05
N PHE A 387 3.90 14.88 -1.50
CA PHE A 387 4.53 16.17 -1.75
C PHE A 387 3.73 17.00 -2.77
N GLY A 388 3.29 18.19 -2.37
CA GLY A 388 2.47 19.09 -3.17
C GLY A 388 0.97 18.79 -3.15
N ARG A 389 0.52 17.77 -2.42
CA ARG A 389 -0.90 17.40 -2.25
C ARG A 389 -1.27 17.01 -0.83
N GLN A 390 -0.46 17.38 0.16
CA GLN A 390 -0.54 16.83 1.53
C GLN A 390 -1.90 17.08 2.20
N ASP A 391 -2.56 18.20 1.91
CA ASP A 391 -3.85 18.56 2.51
C ASP A 391 -5.03 17.69 2.02
N GLU A 392 -4.86 16.97 0.90
CA GLU A 392 -5.92 16.18 0.28
C GLU A 392 -6.13 14.81 0.96
N GLY A 393 -5.06 14.22 1.48
CA GLY A 393 -5.06 12.85 1.99
C GLY A 393 -5.69 12.69 3.38
N ALA A 394 -5.88 11.43 3.78
CA ALA A 394 -6.50 11.05 5.06
C ALA A 394 -6.02 9.68 5.56
N LEU A 395 -5.91 9.48 6.88
CA LEU A 395 -5.57 8.15 7.42
C LEU A 395 -6.71 7.14 7.18
N PHE A 396 -7.96 7.55 7.43
CA PHE A 396 -9.14 6.73 7.22
C PHE A 396 -10.09 7.42 6.23
N ASN A 397 -10.14 6.92 4.99
CA ASN A 397 -10.72 7.60 3.84
C ASN A 397 -11.89 6.85 3.23
N SER A 398 -13.03 7.53 3.10
CA SER A 398 -14.12 7.15 2.20
C SER A 398 -14.23 8.16 1.06
N PHE A 399 -14.51 7.68 -0.15
CA PHE A 399 -14.87 8.54 -1.29
C PHE A 399 -16.37 8.59 -1.56
N ASN A 400 -17.11 7.50 -1.35
CA ASN A 400 -18.59 7.43 -1.32
C ASN A 400 -19.03 5.98 -1.13
N MET A 401 -20.07 5.77 -0.34
CA MET A 401 -20.59 4.45 0.01
C MET A 401 -22.08 4.34 -0.26
N THR A 402 -22.50 3.21 -0.82
CA THR A 402 -23.92 2.85 -1.00
C THR A 402 -24.67 2.85 0.33
N ASN A 403 -25.93 3.28 0.30
CA ASN A 403 -26.82 3.19 1.47
C ASN A 403 -27.08 1.74 1.91
N ASN A 404 -26.83 0.75 1.06
CA ASN A 404 -26.88 -0.66 1.44
C ASN A 404 -25.54 -1.11 2.04
N THR A 405 -25.16 -0.44 3.12
CA THR A 405 -24.00 -0.75 3.96
C THR A 405 -24.50 -1.32 5.29
N GLU A 406 -23.97 -2.48 5.69
CA GLU A 406 -24.35 -3.21 6.91
C GLU A 406 -23.11 -3.77 7.61
N ASN A 407 -23.05 -3.69 8.94
CA ASN A 407 -21.95 -4.24 9.76
C ASN A 407 -20.56 -3.79 9.28
N PHE A 408 -20.40 -2.48 9.02
CA PHE A 408 -19.07 -1.90 8.84
C PHE A 408 -18.59 -1.41 10.20
N GLU A 409 -17.58 -2.07 10.73
CA GLU A 409 -17.01 -1.82 12.05
C GLU A 409 -15.59 -1.25 11.94
N ALA A 410 -15.33 -0.14 12.64
CA ALA A 410 -14.02 0.47 12.75
C ALA A 410 -13.69 0.73 14.23
N HIS A 411 -12.86 -0.11 14.84
CA HIS A 411 -12.63 -0.06 16.29
C HIS A 411 -11.19 -0.34 16.71
N SER A 412 -10.81 0.17 17.89
CA SER A 412 -9.47 -0.03 18.46
C SER A 412 -8.31 0.42 17.55
N ASN A 413 -8.55 1.30 16.57
CA ASN A 413 -7.49 1.82 15.70
C ASN A 413 -6.80 3.03 16.36
N ILE A 414 -5.51 3.21 16.08
CA ILE A 414 -4.76 4.40 16.46
C ILE A 414 -4.51 5.23 15.20
N LEU A 415 -5.10 6.42 15.15
CA LEU A 415 -4.92 7.41 14.08
C LEU A 415 -3.98 8.50 14.60
N ASP A 416 -2.70 8.37 14.30
CA ASP A 416 -1.62 9.21 14.85
C ASP A 416 -1.08 10.21 13.82
N ARG A 417 -1.37 11.50 14.02
CA ARG A 417 -0.81 12.67 13.31
C ARG A 417 -0.75 12.52 11.79
N CYS A 418 -1.67 13.19 11.12
CA CYS A 418 -1.66 13.34 9.67
C CYS A 418 -1.37 14.80 9.30
N PHE A 419 -0.58 15.04 8.24
CA PHE A 419 -0.49 16.40 7.70
C PHE A 419 -1.86 16.85 7.16
N GLY A 420 -2.51 15.96 6.41
CA GLY A 420 -3.87 16.13 5.90
C GLY A 420 -4.90 15.86 7.00
N LYS A 421 -5.79 14.90 6.75
CA LYS A 421 -6.93 14.60 7.65
C LYS A 421 -6.68 13.32 8.44
N LEU A 422 -7.22 13.22 9.66
CA LEU A 422 -7.33 11.91 10.30
C LEU A 422 -8.41 11.08 9.58
N VAL A 423 -9.57 11.70 9.33
CA VAL A 423 -10.75 10.99 8.81
C VAL A 423 -11.39 11.74 7.64
N ARG A 424 -11.92 10.99 6.67
CA ARG A 424 -12.84 11.49 5.65
C ARG A 424 -14.04 10.55 5.48
N LEU A 425 -15.23 11.04 5.79
CA LEU A 425 -16.52 10.35 5.60
C LEU A 425 -17.48 11.21 4.76
N ASN A 426 -18.29 10.58 3.93
CA ASN A 426 -19.28 11.21 3.05
C ASN A 426 -20.71 10.82 3.45
N VAL A 427 -21.70 11.58 2.97
CA VAL A 427 -23.12 11.26 3.20
C VAL A 427 -23.47 9.92 2.54
N GLY A 428 -24.35 9.15 3.16
CA GLY A 428 -24.83 7.87 2.63
C GLY A 428 -24.37 6.69 3.48
N GLY A 429 -23.68 5.72 2.88
CA GLY A 429 -23.27 4.50 3.59
C GLY A 429 -22.37 4.73 4.81
N ASP A 430 -21.56 5.79 4.83
CA ASP A 430 -20.64 6.07 5.95
C ASP A 430 -21.37 6.53 7.23
N GLU A 431 -22.63 6.95 7.14
CA GLU A 431 -23.47 7.28 8.31
C GLU A 431 -23.88 6.02 9.10
N LYS A 432 -23.61 4.84 8.55
CA LYS A 432 -23.90 3.54 9.17
C LYS A 432 -22.66 2.87 9.80
N LEU A 433 -21.53 3.57 9.80
CA LEU A 433 -20.31 3.09 10.44
C LEU A 433 -20.57 2.83 11.92
N ILE A 434 -20.13 1.67 12.40
CA ILE A 434 -20.12 1.30 13.82
C ILE A 434 -18.67 1.46 14.29
N SER A 435 -18.44 2.28 15.30
CA SER A 435 -17.08 2.55 15.77
C SER A 435 -16.99 2.61 17.28
N SER A 436 -15.85 2.19 17.80
CA SER A 436 -15.56 2.21 19.23
C SER A 436 -14.06 2.18 19.49
N ASP A 437 -13.65 2.77 20.61
CA ASP A 437 -12.31 2.61 21.19
C ASP A 437 -11.17 3.05 20.27
N ASN A 438 -11.43 3.92 19.28
CA ASN A 438 -10.37 4.48 18.45
C ASN A 438 -9.65 5.61 19.19
N VAL A 439 -8.35 5.73 18.93
CA VAL A 439 -7.51 6.80 19.47
C VAL A 439 -7.15 7.77 18.35
N PHE A 440 -7.43 9.05 18.56
CA PHE A 440 -7.11 10.12 17.64
C PHE A 440 -6.05 11.02 18.24
N ILE A 441 -4.90 11.13 17.56
CA ILE A 441 -3.79 11.98 17.98
C ILE A 441 -3.52 13.01 16.90
N GLN A 442 -3.62 14.29 17.24
CA GLN A 442 -3.37 15.36 16.28
C GLN A 442 -3.08 16.69 16.99
N LYS A 443 -2.36 17.58 16.32
CA LYS A 443 -2.06 18.90 16.86
C LYS A 443 -3.33 19.74 16.94
N HIS A 444 -3.51 20.45 18.05
CA HIS A 444 -4.61 21.40 18.20
C HIS A 444 -4.68 22.38 17.01
N GLY A 445 -5.87 22.52 16.40
CA GLY A 445 -6.15 23.39 15.27
C GLY A 445 -5.80 22.81 13.89
N ARG A 446 -5.16 21.64 13.79
CA ARG A 446 -5.03 20.91 12.51
C ARG A 446 -6.36 20.27 12.10
N SER A 447 -6.43 19.66 10.93
CA SER A 447 -7.65 18.98 10.49
C SER A 447 -7.93 17.74 11.34
N PHE A 448 -9.13 17.65 11.92
CA PHE A 448 -9.68 16.35 12.32
C PHE A 448 -10.04 15.61 11.04
N GLY A 449 -10.93 16.19 10.24
CA GLY A 449 -11.44 15.49 9.09
C GLY A 449 -12.50 16.20 8.28
N PHE A 450 -12.87 15.56 7.19
CA PHE A 450 -14.03 15.93 6.39
C PHE A 450 -15.15 14.96 6.75
N PHE A 451 -16.26 15.47 7.25
CA PHE A 451 -17.42 14.68 7.62
C PHE A 451 -18.65 15.25 6.93
N TYR A 452 -19.30 14.42 6.12
CA TYR A 452 -20.64 14.68 5.59
C TYR A 452 -20.80 16.04 4.90
N GLY A 453 -19.78 16.45 4.13
CA GLY A 453 -19.79 17.72 3.38
C GLY A 453 -19.10 18.90 4.07
N LYS A 454 -18.55 18.73 5.27
CA LYS A 454 -17.91 19.82 6.03
C LYS A 454 -16.54 19.41 6.60
N ASN A 455 -15.63 20.37 6.70
CA ASN A 455 -14.35 20.19 7.36
C ASN A 455 -14.47 20.56 8.85
N TYR A 456 -13.81 19.77 9.69
CA TYR A 456 -13.73 19.97 11.14
C TYR A 456 -12.27 20.00 11.58
N ALA A 457 -11.93 20.96 12.43
CA ALA A 457 -10.63 21.04 13.05
C ALA A 457 -10.55 20.06 14.25
N PHE A 458 -9.33 19.66 14.59
CA PHE A 458 -9.00 18.94 15.81
C PHE A 458 -8.75 19.97 16.90
N ASP A 459 -9.83 20.42 17.54
CA ASP A 459 -9.85 21.44 18.59
C ASP A 459 -10.64 20.93 19.81
N ASP A 460 -10.95 21.80 20.78
CA ASP A 460 -11.71 21.46 22.00
C ASP A 460 -13.04 20.69 21.75
N ASN A 461 -13.58 20.69 20.53
CA ASN A 461 -14.76 19.91 20.14
C ASN A 461 -14.44 18.52 19.56
N ALA A 462 -13.17 18.11 19.49
CA ALA A 462 -12.77 16.86 18.85
C ALA A 462 -13.49 15.63 19.42
N GLU A 463 -13.67 15.54 20.74
CA GLU A 463 -14.41 14.43 21.36
C GLU A 463 -15.86 14.38 20.86
N LYS A 464 -16.51 15.54 20.75
CA LYS A 464 -17.85 15.65 20.19
C LYS A 464 -17.87 15.27 18.71
N THR A 465 -16.89 15.70 17.92
CA THR A 465 -16.74 15.32 16.51
C THR A 465 -16.58 13.81 16.34
N ALA A 466 -15.74 13.16 17.14
CA ALA A 466 -15.57 11.71 17.11
C ALA A 466 -16.88 10.98 17.46
N ASN A 467 -17.55 11.40 18.54
CA ASN A 467 -18.80 10.80 18.98
C ASN A 467 -19.94 10.97 17.97
N GLU A 468 -20.21 12.20 17.52
CA GLU A 468 -21.38 12.50 16.70
C GLU A 468 -21.19 12.21 15.21
N LEU A 469 -19.96 12.32 14.68
CA LEU A 469 -19.70 12.24 13.24
C LEU A 469 -18.91 11.00 12.83
N PHE A 470 -18.08 10.45 13.72
CA PHE A 470 -17.43 9.15 13.49
C PHE A 470 -18.19 8.00 14.17
N HIS A 471 -19.20 8.30 15.00
CA HIS A 471 -20.03 7.36 15.79
C HIS A 471 -19.30 6.68 16.95
N ASP A 472 -18.14 7.21 17.37
CA ASP A 472 -17.30 6.60 18.39
C ASP A 472 -17.48 7.27 19.75
N LYS A 473 -18.29 6.65 20.61
CA LYS A 473 -18.60 7.14 21.97
C LYS A 473 -17.48 6.88 22.98
N SER A 474 -16.54 6.01 22.67
CA SER A 474 -15.43 5.66 23.56
C SER A 474 -14.09 6.17 23.05
N ALA A 475 -14.11 6.99 21.99
CA ALA A 475 -12.96 7.63 21.38
C ALA A 475 -12.05 8.31 22.41
N LYS A 476 -10.74 8.22 22.17
CA LYS A 476 -9.72 8.92 22.96
C LYS A 476 -9.10 10.01 22.11
N ILE A 477 -9.06 11.21 22.65
CA ILE A 477 -8.55 12.41 21.97
C ILE A 477 -7.25 12.82 22.66
N ILE A 478 -6.16 12.88 21.89
CA ILE A 478 -4.84 13.28 22.38
C ILE A 478 -4.33 14.43 21.54
N TYR A 479 -4.00 15.56 22.17
CA TYR A 479 -3.42 16.72 21.49
C TYR A 479 -1.91 16.61 21.43
N SER A 480 -1.34 16.55 20.21
CA SER A 480 0.10 16.51 20.04
C SER A 480 0.76 17.87 20.29
N LYS A 481 2.00 17.85 20.80
CA LYS A 481 2.84 19.06 20.93
C LYS A 481 3.33 19.59 19.59
N ALA A 482 3.68 18.69 18.68
CA ALA A 482 4.23 18.99 17.36
C ALA A 482 3.15 18.93 16.28
#